data_AF-A0A3M1GIJ6-F1
#
_entry.id   AF-A0A3M1GIJ6-F1
#
_cell.length_a   1.000
_cell.length_b   1.000
_cell.length_c   1.000
_cell.angle_alpha   90.00
_cell.angle_beta   90.00
_cell.angle_gamma   90.00
#
_symmetry.space_group_name_H-M   'P 1'
#
loop_
_entity.id
_entity.type
_entity.pdbx_description
1 polymer ?
#
loop_
_entity_poly.entity_id
_entity_poly.type
_entity_poly.pdbx_seq_one_letter_code
_entity_poly.pdbx_strand_id
1 'polypeptide(L)'
;MFPIKDTIPSRQFPFVTWAIILANSLVFLIELSLPEWQLERLFYHFGMVPARYSHPEWAMFFGLPLDSYWPFLTSQFLHGGWMHFIGNMWSLYLFGDNVEDRMGHLRFLVFYLLSGVCAGIVHFVFNINSTVPAIGASGAIAGVMG
;
A
#
# COMPACT_ATOMS: atom_id res chain seq x y z
N MET A 1 4.35 16.92 -19.77
CA MET A 1 3.11 16.30 -20.28
C MET A 1 2.61 15.36 -19.19
N PHE A 2 1.37 15.50 -18.72
CA PHE A 2 0.80 14.53 -17.77
C PHE A 2 0.55 13.22 -18.52
N PRO A 3 1.07 12.07 -18.07
CA PRO A 3 0.87 10.79 -18.75
C PRO A 3 -0.57 10.34 -18.56
N ILE A 4 -1.34 10.19 -19.64
CA ILE A 4 -2.76 9.79 -19.63
C ILE A 4 -2.92 8.30 -20.01
N LYS A 5 -1.98 7.78 -20.80
CA LYS A 5 -1.97 6.41 -21.30
C LYS A 5 -0.56 6.03 -21.71
N ASP A 6 -0.18 4.76 -21.54
CA ASP A 6 0.99 4.21 -22.20
C ASP A 6 0.73 3.93 -23.70
N THR A 7 1.79 3.59 -24.42
CA THR A 7 1.74 3.26 -25.86
C THR A 7 1.65 1.75 -26.14
N ILE A 8 1.61 0.91 -25.10
CA ILE A 8 1.65 -0.55 -25.23
C ILE A 8 0.28 -1.09 -24.80
N PRO A 9 -0.62 -1.40 -25.76
CA PRO A 9 -1.92 -1.94 -25.41
C PRO A 9 -1.77 -3.32 -24.77
N SER A 10 -2.40 -3.48 -23.60
CA SER A 10 -2.57 -4.79 -22.96
C SER A 10 -3.41 -5.72 -23.85
N ARG A 11 -2.98 -6.98 -23.97
CA ARG A 11 -3.68 -7.99 -24.77
C ARG A 11 -4.77 -8.70 -23.98
N GLN A 12 -4.62 -8.80 -22.67
CA GLN A 12 -5.57 -9.36 -21.73
C GLN A 12 -6.19 -8.29 -20.84
N PHE A 13 -7.44 -8.52 -20.41
CA PHE A 13 -8.10 -7.63 -19.48
C PHE A 13 -7.38 -7.66 -18.11
N PRO A 14 -6.91 -6.52 -17.57
CA PRO A 14 -6.07 -6.48 -16.37
C PRO A 14 -6.92 -6.60 -15.09
N PHE A 15 -7.49 -7.78 -14.87
CA PHE A 15 -8.42 -8.04 -13.79
C PHE A 15 -7.82 -7.77 -12.41
N VAL A 16 -6.56 -8.15 -12.18
CA VAL A 16 -5.91 -7.98 -10.88
C VAL A 16 -5.62 -6.51 -10.60
N THR A 17 -5.18 -5.76 -11.60
CA THR A 17 -4.98 -4.30 -11.48
C THR A 17 -6.28 -3.63 -11.04
N TRP A 18 -7.40 -3.94 -11.70
CA TRP A 18 -8.71 -3.42 -11.31
C TRP A 18 -9.18 -3.91 -9.94
N ALA A 19 -8.91 -5.16 -9.59
CA ALA A 19 -9.25 -5.70 -8.26
C ALA A 19 -8.48 -4.99 -7.14
N ILE A 20 -7.19 -4.69 -7.35
CA ILE A 20 -6.38 -3.92 -6.41
C ILE A 20 -6.90 -2.48 -6.31
N ILE A 21 -7.21 -1.82 -7.44
CA ILE A 21 -7.80 -0.48 -7.45
C ILE A 21 -9.13 -0.47 -6.68
N LEU A 22 -9.99 -1.46 -6.93
CA LEU A 22 -11.26 -1.58 -6.22
C LEU A 22 -11.04 -1.78 -4.71
N ALA A 23 -10.13 -2.67 -4.31
CA ALA A 23 -9.82 -2.91 -2.90
C ALA A 23 -9.33 -1.62 -2.20
N ASN A 24 -8.39 -0.91 -2.82
CA ASN A 24 -7.92 0.39 -2.33
C ASN A 24 -9.05 1.42 -2.25
N SER A 25 -9.93 1.44 -3.25
CA SER A 25 -11.07 2.37 -3.27
C SER A 25 -12.05 2.07 -2.13
N LEU A 26 -12.35 0.80 -1.86
CA LEU A 26 -13.22 0.41 -0.75
C LEU A 26 -12.60 0.77 0.61
N VAL A 27 -11.30 0.52 0.79
CA VAL A 27 -10.59 0.90 2.02
C VAL A 27 -10.57 2.42 2.18
N PHE A 28 -10.30 3.18 1.12
CA PHE A 28 -10.31 4.64 1.16
C PHE A 28 -11.71 5.22 1.47
N LEU A 29 -12.78 4.61 0.95
CA LEU A 29 -14.15 5.00 1.31
C LEU A 29 -14.46 4.74 2.79
N ILE A 30 -13.95 3.64 3.35
CA ILE A 30 -14.03 3.39 4.79
C ILE A 30 -13.27 4.48 5.54
N GLU A 31 -12.04 4.80 5.16
CA GLU A 31 -11.23 5.86 5.79
C GLU A 31 -11.97 7.21 5.82
N LEU A 32 -12.60 7.60 4.71
CA LEU A 32 -13.40 8.84 4.61
C LEU A 32 -14.64 8.84 5.50
N SER A 33 -15.19 7.67 5.81
CA SER A 33 -16.38 7.52 6.66
C SER A 33 -16.06 7.60 8.16
N LEU A 34 -14.80 7.47 8.55
CA LEU A 34 -14.39 7.39 9.95
C LEU A 34 -14.12 8.80 10.51
N PRO A 35 -14.50 9.06 11.78
CA PRO A 35 -14.03 10.24 12.49
C PRO A 35 -12.51 10.15 12.73
N GLU A 36 -11.86 11.30 12.90
CA GLU A 36 -10.39 11.42 12.97
C GLU A 36 -9.74 10.44 13.96
N TRP A 37 -10.31 10.28 15.16
CA TRP A 37 -9.77 9.36 16.18
C TRP A 37 -9.86 7.88 15.78
N GLN A 38 -10.89 7.48 15.02
CA GLN A 38 -11.00 6.10 14.49
C GLN A 38 -10.06 5.90 13.31
N LEU A 39 -9.92 6.91 12.46
CA LEU A 39 -9.00 6.90 11.33
C LEU A 39 -7.54 6.78 11.81
N GLU A 40 -7.15 7.57 12.81
CA GLU A 40 -5.83 7.49 13.43
C GLU A 40 -5.58 6.09 14.00
N ARG A 41 -6.54 5.55 14.76
CA ARG A 41 -6.44 4.18 15.29
C ARG A 41 -6.27 3.14 14.18
N LEU A 42 -7.02 3.27 13.09
CA LEU A 42 -6.92 2.40 11.92
C LEU A 42 -5.52 2.47 11.30
N PHE A 43 -4.96 3.66 11.12
CA PHE A 43 -3.59 3.83 10.60
C PHE A 43 -2.52 3.24 11.51
N TYR A 44 -2.63 3.36 12.83
CA TYR A 44 -1.66 2.74 13.74
C TYR A 44 -1.78 1.20 13.80
N HIS A 45 -2.99 0.65 13.62
CA HIS A 45 -3.20 -0.80 13.68
C HIS A 45 -2.82 -1.51 12.38
N PHE A 46 -3.13 -0.91 11.24
CA PHE A 46 -2.99 -1.51 9.91
C PHE A 46 -1.88 -0.87 9.05
N GLY A 47 -1.37 0.30 9.43
CA GLY A 47 -0.20 0.93 8.81
C GLY A 47 1.10 0.44 9.43
N MET A 48 2.18 0.45 8.66
CA MET A 48 3.47 -0.05 9.11
C MET A 48 4.16 1.04 9.92
N VAL A 49 4.22 0.86 11.24
CA VAL A 49 4.90 1.77 12.16
C VAL A 49 6.24 1.14 12.56
N PRO A 50 7.39 1.72 12.19
CA PRO A 50 8.68 1.11 12.50
C PRO A 50 8.93 0.90 13.99
N ALA A 51 8.61 1.91 14.82
CA ALA A 51 8.76 1.85 16.27
C ALA A 51 7.99 0.70 16.92
N ARG A 52 6.94 0.17 16.25
CA ARG A 52 6.17 -0.95 16.78
C ARG A 52 7.00 -2.22 16.98
N TYR A 53 7.99 -2.44 16.11
CA TYR A 53 8.81 -3.66 16.11
C TYR A 53 10.19 -3.46 16.75
N SER A 54 10.63 -2.21 16.93
CA SER A 54 11.93 -1.87 17.51
C SER A 54 11.86 -1.37 18.95
N HIS A 55 10.73 -0.79 19.35
CA HIS A 55 10.48 -0.23 20.69
C HIS A 55 9.22 -0.87 21.29
N PRO A 56 9.31 -2.12 21.78
CA PRO A 56 8.14 -2.89 22.24
C PRO A 56 7.40 -2.22 23.41
N GLU A 57 8.12 -1.51 24.29
CA GLU A 57 7.54 -0.74 25.39
C GLU A 57 6.64 0.40 24.90
N TRP A 58 7.05 1.08 23.82
CA TRP A 58 6.24 2.12 23.17
C TRP A 58 4.96 1.50 22.58
N ALA A 59 5.10 0.41 21.82
CA ALA A 59 3.94 -0.26 21.24
C ALA A 59 2.95 -0.78 22.29
N MET A 60 3.44 -1.37 23.39
CA MET A 60 2.58 -1.82 24.49
C MET A 60 1.84 -0.67 25.16
N PHE A 61 2.50 0.48 25.38
CA PHE A 61 1.86 1.68 25.93
C PHE A 61 0.70 2.17 25.07
N PHE A 62 0.84 2.10 23.74
CA PHE A 62 -0.21 2.47 22.78
C PHE A 62 -1.20 1.32 22.47
N GLY A 63 -1.06 0.16 23.13
CA GLY A 63 -1.95 -1.00 22.94
C GLY A 63 -1.83 -1.66 21.57
N LEU A 64 -0.68 -1.55 20.91
CA LEU A 64 -0.43 -2.15 19.60
C LEU A 64 0.06 -3.60 19.76
N PRO A 65 -0.54 -4.58 19.06
CA PRO A 65 -0.13 -5.98 19.19
C PRO A 65 1.27 -6.21 18.57
N LEU A 66 2.22 -6.69 19.38
CA LEU A 66 3.61 -6.90 18.97
C LEU A 66 3.78 -8.06 17.97
N ASP A 67 2.87 -9.03 18.02
CA ASP A 67 2.86 -10.28 17.25
C ASP A 67 2.18 -10.15 15.87
N SER A 68 1.57 -9.00 15.58
CA SER A 68 0.88 -8.78 14.31
C SER A 68 1.80 -8.11 13.29
N TYR A 69 2.19 -8.91 12.29
CA TYR A 69 2.99 -8.48 11.12
C TYR A 69 2.14 -8.15 9.88
N TRP A 70 0.81 -8.27 9.99
CA TRP A 70 -0.13 -7.82 8.97
C TRP A 70 0.10 -6.39 8.45
N PRO A 71 0.55 -5.42 9.28
CA PRO A 71 0.82 -4.07 8.81
C PRO A 71 1.81 -3.95 7.64
N PHE A 72 2.75 -4.89 7.47
CA PHE A 72 3.65 -4.89 6.30
C PHE A 72 2.91 -5.12 4.98
N LEU A 73 1.74 -5.78 5.04
CA LEU A 73 0.87 -6.04 3.89
C LEU A 73 -0.28 -5.02 3.83
N THR A 74 -0.98 -4.80 4.94
CA THR A 74 -2.19 -3.97 4.96
C THR A 74 -1.89 -2.49 4.75
N SER A 75 -0.68 -2.02 5.09
CA SER A 75 -0.29 -0.62 4.86
C SER A 75 -0.37 -0.22 3.39
N GLN A 76 -0.22 -1.18 2.48
CA GLN A 76 -0.30 -0.98 1.03
C GLN A 76 -1.67 -0.47 0.57
N PHE A 77 -2.72 -0.70 1.37
CA PHE A 77 -4.10 -0.36 1.00
C PHE A 77 -4.61 0.94 1.63
N LEU A 78 -3.84 1.52 2.54
CA LEU A 78 -4.23 2.69 3.33
C LEU A 78 -3.78 4.01 2.69
N HIS A 79 -4.60 5.07 2.76
CA HIS A 79 -4.27 6.34 2.12
C HIS A 79 -4.57 7.57 2.97
N GLY A 80 -3.53 8.35 3.29
CA GLY A 80 -3.65 9.58 4.10
C GLY A 80 -4.36 10.78 3.45
N GLY A 81 -5.09 10.60 2.34
CA GLY A 81 -5.87 11.66 1.70
C GLY A 81 -6.00 11.55 0.17
N TRP A 82 -6.81 12.43 -0.41
CA TRP A 82 -7.19 12.38 -1.84
C TRP A 82 -6.00 12.39 -2.80
N MET A 83 -5.05 13.30 -2.62
CA MET A 83 -3.88 13.38 -3.53
C MET A 83 -3.02 12.13 -3.48
N HIS A 84 -2.87 11.54 -2.28
CA HIS A 84 -2.12 10.30 -2.10
C HIS A 84 -2.83 9.11 -2.75
N PHE A 85 -4.15 8.99 -2.52
CA PHE A 85 -4.99 7.97 -3.14
C PHE A 85 -5.01 8.06 -4.67
N ILE A 86 -5.36 9.22 -5.21
CA ILE A 86 -5.46 9.44 -6.66
C ILE A 86 -4.10 9.20 -7.33
N GLY A 87 -3.01 9.69 -6.74
CA GLY A 87 -1.66 9.48 -7.26
C GLY A 87 -1.32 8.00 -7.40
N ASN A 88 -1.58 7.20 -6.37
CA ASN A 88 -1.31 5.76 -6.39
C ASN A 88 -2.21 5.03 -7.39
N MET A 89 -3.52 5.31 -7.42
CA MET A 89 -4.44 4.64 -8.34
C MET A 89 -4.15 5.00 -9.79
N TRP A 90 -3.76 6.26 -10.04
CA TRP A 90 -3.33 6.72 -11.36
C TRP A 90 -2.07 6.00 -11.83
N SER A 91 -1.04 5.94 -11.00
CA SER A 91 0.19 5.21 -11.34
C SER A 91 -0.06 3.72 -11.54
N LEU A 92 -0.86 3.09 -10.67
CA LEU A 92 -1.19 1.68 -10.83
C LEU A 92 -2.01 1.42 -12.10
N TYR A 93 -2.94 2.31 -12.44
CA TYR A 93 -3.71 2.22 -13.69
C TYR A 93 -2.82 2.35 -14.94
N LEU A 94 -1.81 3.24 -14.91
CA LEU A 94 -0.91 3.48 -16.04
C LEU A 94 0.13 2.38 -16.27
N PHE A 95 0.55 1.67 -15.22
CA PHE A 95 1.66 0.71 -15.32
C PHE A 95 1.26 -0.73 -15.03
N GLY A 96 0.19 -0.92 -14.24
CA GLY A 96 -0.23 -2.24 -13.77
C GLY A 96 -0.68 -3.16 -14.89
N ASP A 97 -1.44 -2.64 -15.87
CA ASP A 97 -2.01 -3.46 -16.95
C ASP A 97 -0.94 -4.12 -17.83
N ASN A 98 0.11 -3.37 -18.15
CA ASN A 98 1.22 -3.78 -18.98
C ASN A 98 2.11 -4.83 -18.32
N VAL A 99 2.26 -4.74 -17.00
CA VAL A 99 3.04 -5.70 -16.22
C VAL A 99 2.19 -6.94 -15.96
N GLU A 100 0.90 -6.78 -15.68
CA GLU A 100 -0.05 -7.89 -15.54
C GLU A 100 -0.16 -8.72 -16.81
N ASP A 101 -0.27 -8.09 -17.99
CA ASP A 101 -0.35 -8.78 -19.28
C ASP A 101 0.92 -9.60 -19.57
N ARG A 102 2.09 -9.11 -19.13
CA ARG A 102 3.37 -9.81 -19.33
C ARG A 102 3.63 -10.93 -18.32
N MET A 103 3.22 -10.75 -17.07
CA MET A 103 3.47 -11.71 -16.00
C MET A 103 2.36 -12.77 -15.89
N GLY A 104 1.14 -12.43 -16.30
CA GLY A 104 -0.08 -13.13 -15.97
C GLY A 104 -0.61 -12.74 -14.59
N HIS A 105 -1.94 -12.83 -14.43
CA HIS A 105 -2.71 -12.36 -13.26
C HIS A 105 -2.09 -12.75 -11.90
N LEU A 106 -1.90 -14.06 -11.65
CA LEU A 106 -1.44 -14.54 -10.34
C LEU A 106 0.00 -14.09 -10.02
N ARG A 107 0.89 -14.13 -11.00
CA ARG A 107 2.29 -13.73 -10.82
C ARG A 107 2.40 -12.23 -10.57
N PHE A 108 1.59 -11.43 -11.27
CA PHE A 108 1.49 -10.00 -11.01
C PHE A 108 0.98 -9.69 -9.61
N LEU A 109 -0.09 -10.36 -9.14
CA LEU A 109 -0.60 -10.17 -7.78
C LEU A 109 0.47 -10.44 -6.73
N VAL A 110 1.14 -11.60 -6.82
CA VAL A 110 2.20 -11.98 -5.88
C VAL A 110 3.35 -10.98 -5.95
N PHE A 111 3.75 -10.57 -7.14
CA PHE A 111 4.81 -9.60 -7.34
C PHE A 111 4.49 -8.23 -6.74
N TYR A 112 3.27 -7.73 -6.95
CA TYR A 112 2.79 -6.47 -6.37
C TYR A 112 2.84 -6.52 -4.83
N LEU A 113 2.25 -7.55 -4.23
CA LEU A 113 2.19 -7.68 -2.77
C LEU A 113 3.57 -7.84 -2.15
N LEU A 114 4.44 -8.66 -2.74
CA LEU A 114 5.82 -8.83 -2.28
C LEU A 114 6.64 -7.55 -2.42
N SER A 115 6.47 -6.80 -3.51
CA SER A 115 7.15 -5.51 -3.70
C SER A 115 6.78 -4.53 -2.59
N GLY A 116 5.50 -4.43 -2.24
CA GLY A 116 5.06 -3.58 -1.14
C GLY A 116 5.57 -4.06 0.23
N VAL A 117 5.62 -5.38 0.48
CA VAL A 117 6.18 -5.92 1.74
C VAL A 117 7.67 -5.63 1.83
N CYS A 118 8.42 -5.84 0.74
CA CYS A 118 9.84 -5.50 0.67
C CYS A 118 10.06 -4.00 0.91
N ALA A 119 9.25 -3.13 0.29
CA ALA A 119 9.31 -1.69 0.54
C ALA A 119 9.02 -1.34 2.01
N GLY A 120 8.05 -2.01 2.64
CA GLY A 120 7.76 -1.87 4.07
C GLY A 120 8.92 -2.32 4.96
N ILE A 121 9.56 -3.45 4.66
CA ILE A 121 10.74 -3.94 5.39
C ILE A 121 11.90 -2.96 5.24
N VAL A 122 12.17 -2.48 4.02
CA VAL A 122 13.21 -1.47 3.76
C VAL A 122 12.89 -0.20 4.55
N HIS A 123 11.65 0.30 4.50
CA HIS A 123 11.24 1.47 5.26
C HIS A 123 11.47 1.28 6.76
N PHE A 124 11.12 0.12 7.32
CA PHE A 124 11.36 -0.23 8.71
C PHE A 124 12.85 -0.16 9.07
N VAL A 125 13.70 -0.83 8.30
CA VAL A 125 15.15 -0.90 8.57
C VAL A 125 15.79 0.49 8.58
N PHE A 126 15.37 1.39 7.68
CA PHE A 126 15.93 2.73 7.59
C PHE A 126 15.27 3.77 8.51
N ASN A 127 14.11 3.47 9.10
CA ASN A 127 13.34 4.41 9.93
C ASN A 127 12.97 3.80 11.29
N ILE A 128 13.86 2.99 11.88
CA ILE A 128 13.58 2.16 13.06
C ILE A 128 13.00 2.93 14.26
N ASN A 129 13.27 4.23 14.40
CA ASN A 129 12.75 5.07 15.49
C ASN A 129 11.46 5.82 15.16
N SER A 130 10.92 5.69 13.94
CA SER A 130 9.72 6.41 13.51
C SER A 130 8.48 5.83 14.18
N THR A 131 7.74 6.71 14.86
CA THR A 131 6.41 6.42 15.42
C THR A 131 5.29 6.73 14.44
N VAL A 132 5.60 7.27 13.26
CA VAL A 132 4.61 7.67 12.26
C VAL A 132 4.25 6.46 11.39
N PRO A 133 2.95 6.14 11.20
CA PRO A 133 2.52 5.08 10.30
C PRO A 133 2.93 5.37 8.86
N ALA A 134 3.65 4.43 8.23
CA ALA A 134 3.84 4.39 6.80
C ALA A 134 2.65 3.68 6.15
N ILE A 135 2.01 4.35 5.20
CA ILE A 135 0.82 3.88 4.47
C ILE A 135 0.96 4.21 2.98
N GLY A 136 0.26 3.47 2.14
CA GLY A 136 0.14 3.72 0.71
C GLY A 136 0.65 2.58 -0.17
N ALA A 137 0.06 2.48 -1.36
CA ALA A 137 0.41 1.51 -2.40
C ALA A 137 1.75 1.82 -3.12
N SER A 138 2.33 2.99 -2.88
CA SER A 138 3.48 3.52 -3.63
C SER A 138 4.70 2.60 -3.63
N GLY A 139 4.98 1.90 -2.54
CA GLY A 139 6.08 0.93 -2.47
C GLY A 139 5.89 -0.26 -3.41
N ALA A 140 4.67 -0.78 -3.51
CA ALA A 140 4.33 -1.84 -4.45
C ALA A 140 4.37 -1.35 -5.91
N ILE A 141 3.83 -0.15 -6.15
CA ILE A 141 3.82 0.48 -7.48
C ILE A 141 5.25 0.81 -7.96
N ALA A 142 6.15 1.23 -7.07
CA ALA A 142 7.55 1.43 -7.41
C ALA A 142 8.18 0.12 -7.93
N GLY A 143 7.90 -1.02 -7.30
CA GLY A 143 8.31 -2.32 -7.82
C GLY A 143 7.72 -2.64 -9.20
N VAL A 144 6.47 -2.26 -9.46
CA VAL A 144 5.84 -2.39 -10.80
C VAL A 144 6.53 -1.53 -11.85
N MET A 145 7.01 -0.34 -11.49
CA MET A 145 7.70 0.57 -12.42
C MET A 145 9.15 0.17 -12.72
N GLY A 146 9.83 -0.52 -11.80
CA GLY A 146 11.22 -0.95 -11.93
C GLY A 146 12.20 -0.03 -11.21
#